data_AF-Q0K4G4-F1
#
_entry.id   AF-Q0K4G4-F1
#
_cell.length_a   1.000
_cell.length_b   1.000
_cell.length_c   1.000
_cell.angle_alpha   90.00
_cell.angle_beta   90.00
_cell.angle_gamma   90.00
#
_symmetry.space_group_name_H-M   'P 1'
#
loop_
_entity.id
_entity.type
_entity.pdbx_description
1 polymer ?
#
loop_
_entity_poly.entity_id
_entity_poly.type
_entity_poly.pdbx_seq_one_letter_code
_entity_poly.pdbx_strand_id
1 'polypeptide(L)'
;MRLADFILRNTGRIVAVWEEFATTLLPAARSMDSLALRDHAPQILQAVAKDLLTPQTREAQRKKSMGQAPRLLGAPETAAQSHALMRARGGFNINQLVAEYRALRASVLRLWIDECQPAAPDLDEVMRFNEAIDQAVAESVDFFHSEVEQARDLLLGMVGHDMRSPLQTIQTTATYLAR
;
A
#
# COMPACT_ATOMS: atom_id res chain seq x y z
N MET A 1 -5.82 -27.76 2.89
CA MET A 1 -6.05 -26.88 1.72
C MET A 1 -4.85 -25.96 1.58
N ARG A 2 -4.36 -25.74 0.35
CA ARG A 2 -3.23 -24.84 0.09
C ARG A 2 -3.61 -23.39 0.40
N LEU A 3 -2.63 -22.56 0.79
CA LEU A 3 -2.87 -21.18 1.18
C LEU A 3 -3.47 -20.34 0.04
N ALA A 4 -3.01 -20.54 -1.20
CA ALA A 4 -3.56 -19.81 -2.36
C ALA A 4 -5.05 -20.10 -2.57
N ASP A 5 -5.46 -21.37 -2.47
CA ASP A 5 -6.86 -21.79 -2.59
C ASP A 5 -7.71 -21.20 -1.46
N PHE A 6 -7.16 -21.18 -0.24
CA PHE A 6 -7.81 -20.57 0.91
C PHE A 6 -8.07 -19.08 0.69
N ILE A 7 -7.06 -18.31 0.23
CA ILE A 7 -7.18 -16.88 -0.03
C ILE A 7 -8.30 -16.60 -1.05
N LEU A 8 -8.31 -17.35 -2.17
CA LEU A 8 -9.32 -17.16 -3.22
C LEU A 8 -10.73 -17.49 -2.73
N ARG A 9 -10.90 -18.59 -1.98
CA ARG A 9 -12.20 -19.00 -1.44
C ARG A 9 -12.72 -18.06 -0.34
N ASN A 10 -11.82 -17.47 0.44
CA ASN A 10 -12.15 -16.67 1.62
C ASN A 10 -11.91 -15.16 1.43
N THR A 11 -11.76 -14.67 0.19
CA THR A 11 -11.44 -13.25 -0.09
C THR A 11 -12.40 -12.30 0.62
N GLY A 12 -13.72 -12.55 0.55
CA GLY A 12 -14.71 -11.69 1.22
C GLY A 12 -14.55 -11.63 2.74
N ARG A 13 -14.25 -12.77 3.38
CA ARG A 13 -14.01 -12.84 4.83
C ARG A 13 -12.72 -12.13 5.23
N ILE A 14 -11.65 -12.30 4.46
CA ILE A 14 -10.37 -11.63 4.70
C ILE A 14 -10.53 -10.11 4.54
N VAL A 15 -11.24 -9.66 3.51
CA VAL A 15 -11.50 -8.24 3.25
C VAL A 15 -12.37 -7.61 4.34
N ALA A 16 -13.32 -8.36 4.93
CA ALA A 16 -14.09 -7.87 6.07
C ALA A 16 -13.20 -7.63 7.30
N VAL A 17 -12.26 -8.54 7.60
CA VAL A 17 -11.29 -8.36 8.70
C VAL A 17 -10.32 -7.20 8.40
N TRP A 18 -9.90 -7.05 7.15
CA TRP A 18 -9.12 -5.88 6.71
C TRP A 18 -9.87 -4.57 6.98
N GLU A 19 -11.13 -4.48 6.56
CA GLU A 19 -11.96 -3.29 6.75
C GLU A 19 -12.12 -2.96 8.24
N GLU A 20 -12.43 -3.96 9.08
CA GLU A 20 -12.54 -3.77 10.52
C GLU A 20 -11.28 -3.13 11.10
N PHE A 21 -10.10 -3.64 10.73
CA PHE A 21 -8.84 -3.03 11.15
C PHE A 21 -8.66 -1.62 10.57
N ALA A 22 -8.94 -1.42 9.27
CA ALA A 22 -8.75 -0.14 8.60
C ALA A 22 -9.59 0.98 9.21
N THR A 23 -10.81 0.69 9.70
CA THR A 23 -11.64 1.67 10.42
C THR A 23 -10.96 2.27 11.66
N THR A 24 -10.01 1.54 12.26
CA THR A 24 -9.29 1.98 13.46
C THR A 24 -8.17 2.99 13.16
N LEU A 25 -7.80 3.18 11.89
CA LEU A 25 -6.67 4.00 11.46
C LEU A 25 -7.04 5.49 11.41
N LEU A 26 -7.32 6.06 12.58
CA LEU A 26 -7.65 7.47 12.75
C LEU A 26 -6.39 8.36 12.72
N PRO A 27 -6.53 9.63 12.28
CA PRO A 27 -7.75 10.29 11.84
C PRO A 27 -8.17 9.98 10.39
N ALA A 28 -7.28 9.38 9.59
CA ALA A 28 -7.46 9.21 8.15
C ALA A 28 -8.73 8.41 7.79
N ALA A 29 -9.02 7.33 8.52
CA ALA A 29 -10.20 6.51 8.28
C ALA A 29 -11.54 7.19 8.65
N ARG A 30 -11.53 8.33 9.36
CA ARG A 30 -12.75 8.94 9.93
C ARG A 30 -13.82 9.27 8.89
N SER A 31 -13.42 9.67 7.69
CA SER A 31 -14.32 10.11 6.61
C SER A 31 -14.46 9.09 5.49
N MET A 32 -13.94 7.87 5.66
CA MET A 32 -14.00 6.83 4.63
C MET A 32 -15.22 5.94 4.82
N ASP A 33 -15.89 5.60 3.72
CA ASP A 33 -16.94 4.60 3.73
C ASP A 33 -16.35 3.18 3.57
N SER A 34 -17.22 2.18 3.68
CA SER A 34 -16.86 0.76 3.55
C SER A 34 -16.16 0.45 2.22
N LEU A 35 -16.65 1.04 1.12
CA LEU A 35 -16.09 0.82 -0.20
C LEU A 35 -14.65 1.36 -0.29
N ALA A 36 -14.42 2.56 0.23
CA ALA A 36 -13.11 3.19 0.23
C ALA A 36 -12.14 2.55 1.25
N LEU A 37 -12.64 1.93 2.32
CA LEU A 37 -11.80 1.17 3.25
C LEU A 37 -11.39 -0.19 2.68
N ARG A 38 -12.28 -0.88 1.97
CA ARG A 38 -11.98 -2.14 1.27
C ARG A 38 -11.10 -1.95 0.06
N ASP A 39 -11.37 -0.91 -0.74
CA ASP A 39 -10.54 -0.45 -1.86
C ASP A 39 -9.99 -1.60 -2.72
N HIS A 40 -8.66 -1.69 -2.88
CA HIS A 40 -7.96 -2.68 -3.69
C HIS A 40 -7.56 -3.94 -2.90
N ALA A 41 -8.03 -4.11 -1.66
CA ALA A 41 -7.70 -5.30 -0.86
C ALA A 41 -8.05 -6.63 -1.57
N PRO A 42 -9.20 -6.78 -2.27
CA PRO A 42 -9.50 -7.98 -3.06
C PRO A 42 -8.45 -8.25 -4.15
N GLN A 43 -8.02 -7.21 -4.88
CA GLN A 43 -7.07 -7.29 -5.98
C GLN A 43 -5.66 -7.59 -5.49
N ILE A 44 -5.27 -7.05 -4.33
CA ILE A 44 -4.02 -7.41 -3.64
C ILE A 44 -4.03 -8.91 -3.29
N LEU A 45 -5.12 -9.41 -2.71
CA LEU A 45 -5.25 -10.83 -2.38
C LEU A 45 -5.22 -11.74 -3.61
N GLN A 46 -5.86 -11.32 -4.71
CA GLN A 46 -5.79 -12.02 -5.99
C GLN A 46 -4.37 -12.06 -6.55
N ALA A 47 -3.64 -10.94 -6.49
CA ALA A 47 -2.25 -10.86 -6.92
C ALA A 47 -1.35 -11.79 -6.09
N VAL A 48 -1.53 -11.81 -4.76
CA VAL A 48 -0.80 -12.71 -3.86
C VAL A 48 -1.11 -14.18 -4.16
N ALA A 49 -2.39 -14.54 -4.32
CA ALA A 49 -2.76 -15.92 -4.65
C ALA A 49 -2.21 -16.36 -6.01
N LYS A 50 -2.23 -15.47 -7.03
CA LYS A 50 -1.65 -15.72 -8.34
C LYS A 50 -0.13 -15.94 -8.26
N ASP A 51 0.56 -15.15 -7.45
CA ASP A 51 1.99 -15.31 -7.23
C ASP A 51 2.31 -16.68 -6.59
N LEU A 52 1.58 -17.06 -5.53
CA LEU A 52 1.74 -18.38 -4.88
C LEU A 52 1.55 -19.56 -5.85
N LEU A 53 0.65 -19.42 -6.83
CA LEU A 53 0.39 -20.43 -7.85
C LEU A 53 1.43 -20.44 -8.98
N THR A 54 2.21 -19.37 -9.14
CA THR A 54 3.21 -19.25 -10.19
C THR A 54 4.47 -20.04 -9.81
N PRO A 55 5.03 -20.90 -10.68
CA PRO A 55 6.29 -21.57 -10.42
C PRO A 55 7.44 -20.56 -10.21
N GLN A 56 8.25 -20.80 -9.18
CA GLN A 56 9.35 -19.92 -8.83
C GLN A 56 10.59 -20.76 -8.52
N THR A 57 11.75 -20.35 -9.04
CA THR A 57 13.03 -20.99 -8.70
C THR A 57 13.57 -20.43 -7.38
N ARG A 58 14.47 -21.17 -6.70
CA ARG A 58 15.13 -20.67 -5.49
C ARG A 58 15.85 -19.33 -5.70
N GLU A 59 16.45 -19.13 -6.87
CA GLU A 59 17.11 -17.86 -7.19
C GLU A 59 16.11 -16.72 -7.38
N ALA A 60 14.97 -16.99 -8.03
CA ALA A 60 13.89 -16.00 -8.16
C ALA A 60 13.27 -15.66 -6.80
N GLN A 61 13.10 -16.67 -5.93
CA GLN A 61 12.66 -16.51 -4.55
C GLN A 61 13.61 -15.59 -3.79
N ARG A 62 14.91 -15.92 -3.75
CA ARG A 62 15.96 -15.11 -3.11
C ARG A 62 15.98 -13.66 -3.61
N LYS A 63 15.91 -13.44 -4.93
CA LYS A 63 15.84 -12.09 -5.50
C LYS A 63 14.62 -11.32 -5.01
N LYS A 64 13.45 -11.97 -4.98
CA LYS A 64 12.20 -11.38 -4.52
C LYS A 64 12.28 -10.98 -3.04
N SER A 65 12.79 -11.85 -2.16
CA SER A 65 12.95 -11.53 -0.73
C SER A 65 13.94 -10.39 -0.46
N MET A 66 14.81 -10.05 -1.42
CA MET A 66 15.72 -8.90 -1.36
C MET A 66 15.20 -7.65 -2.10
N GLY A 67 13.96 -7.67 -2.62
CA GLY A 67 13.40 -6.57 -3.41
C GLY A 67 14.04 -6.41 -4.81
N GLN A 68 14.74 -7.44 -5.30
CA GLN A 68 15.45 -7.47 -6.58
C GLN A 68 14.69 -8.25 -7.67
N ALA A 69 13.39 -8.48 -7.48
CA ALA A 69 12.55 -9.07 -8.51
C ALA A 69 12.51 -8.18 -9.75
N PRO A 70 12.53 -8.74 -10.98
CA PRO A 70 12.47 -7.95 -12.20
C PRO A 70 11.21 -7.07 -12.22
N ARG A 71 11.40 -5.77 -12.40
CA ARG A 71 10.30 -4.83 -12.70
C ARG A 71 10.00 -4.93 -14.20
N LEU A 72 8.74 -5.18 -14.54
CA LEU A 72 8.30 -5.15 -15.93
C LEU A 72 8.16 -3.69 -16.38
N LEU A 73 9.07 -3.24 -17.23
CA LEU A 73 9.01 -1.89 -17.81
C LEU A 73 7.71 -1.72 -18.61
N GLY A 74 6.98 -0.64 -18.34
CA GLY A 74 5.70 -0.35 -18.99
C GLY A 74 4.52 -1.20 -18.50
N ALA A 75 4.68 -1.99 -17.44
CA ALA A 75 3.55 -2.63 -16.80
C ALA A 75 2.58 -1.59 -16.21
N PRO A 76 1.27 -1.87 -16.21
CA PRO A 76 0.31 -1.04 -15.49
C PRO A 76 0.61 -1.06 -13.98
N GLU A 77 0.08 -0.06 -13.27
CA GLU A 77 0.15 -0.02 -11.81
C GLU A 77 -0.35 -1.32 -11.19
N THR A 78 0.36 -1.80 -10.17
CA THR A 78 -0.08 -2.95 -9.39
C THR A 78 -1.20 -2.54 -8.44
N ALA A 79 -1.99 -3.52 -7.99
CA ALA A 79 -3.04 -3.26 -7.00
C ALA A 79 -2.49 -2.61 -5.71
N ALA A 80 -1.24 -2.93 -5.35
CA ALA A 80 -0.55 -2.34 -4.21
C ALA A 80 -0.18 -0.86 -4.44
N GLN A 81 0.22 -0.49 -5.66
CA GLN A 81 0.49 0.89 -6.05
C GLN A 81 -0.79 1.73 -6.09
N SER A 82 -1.85 1.23 -6.73
CA SER A 82 -3.13 1.94 -6.77
C SER A 82 -3.76 2.08 -5.38
N HIS A 83 -3.59 1.07 -4.51
CA HIS A 83 -3.96 1.17 -3.10
C HIS A 83 -3.20 2.30 -2.37
N ALA A 84 -1.88 2.34 -2.53
CA ALA A 84 -1.03 3.36 -1.94
C ALA A 84 -1.42 4.78 -2.38
N LEU A 85 -1.76 4.96 -3.65
CA LEU A 85 -2.28 6.22 -4.20
C LEU A 85 -3.55 6.67 -3.47
N MET A 86 -4.52 5.76 -3.31
CA MET A 86 -5.78 6.05 -2.64
C MET A 86 -5.57 6.40 -1.16
N ARG A 87 -4.63 5.71 -0.48
CA ARG A 87 -4.28 6.01 0.91
C ARG A 87 -3.57 7.36 1.05
N ALA A 88 -2.64 7.70 0.15
CA ALA A 88 -1.99 9.02 0.14
C ALA A 88 -3.02 10.15 -0.01
N ARG A 89 -3.93 10.02 -0.99
CA ARG A 89 -5.02 10.99 -1.21
C ARG A 89 -6.04 11.02 -0.07
N GLY A 90 -6.25 9.89 0.60
CA GLY A 90 -7.10 9.76 1.77
C GLY A 90 -6.49 10.29 3.08
N GLY A 91 -5.28 10.87 3.04
CA GLY A 91 -4.62 11.44 4.21
C GLY A 91 -4.04 10.42 5.18
N PHE A 92 -3.85 9.17 4.73
CA PHE A 92 -3.11 8.18 5.51
C PHE A 92 -1.64 8.60 5.57
N ASN A 93 -0.96 8.22 6.64
CA ASN A 93 0.49 8.26 6.68
C ASN A 93 1.10 6.88 6.37
N ILE A 94 2.40 6.86 6.10
CA ILE A 94 3.12 5.64 5.73
C ILE A 94 3.02 4.53 6.79
N ASN A 95 2.98 4.88 8.08
CA ASN A 95 2.87 3.90 9.15
C ASN A 95 1.49 3.22 9.16
N GLN A 96 0.42 3.96 8.84
CA GLN A 96 -0.92 3.41 8.72
C GLN A 96 -1.01 2.45 7.52
N LEU A 97 -0.47 2.83 6.37
CA LEU A 97 -0.39 1.97 5.18
C LEU A 97 0.32 0.65 5.49
N VAL A 98 1.51 0.70 6.10
CA VAL A 98 2.26 -0.51 6.50
C VAL A 98 1.51 -1.33 7.54
N ALA A 99 0.75 -0.69 8.43
CA ALA A 99 -0.05 -1.38 9.43
C ALA A 99 -1.18 -2.22 8.79
N GLU A 100 -1.81 -1.74 7.71
CA GLU A 100 -2.83 -2.50 6.98
C GLU A 100 -2.26 -3.82 6.43
N TYR A 101 -1.10 -3.79 5.78
CA TYR A 101 -0.44 -5.00 5.29
C TYR A 101 -0.03 -5.96 6.42
N ARG A 102 0.42 -5.42 7.56
CA ARG A 102 0.74 -6.23 8.74
C ARG A 102 -0.50 -6.96 9.26
N ALA A 103 -1.62 -6.24 9.38
CA ALA A 103 -2.89 -6.80 9.82
C ALA A 103 -3.41 -7.84 8.82
N LEU A 104 -3.28 -7.59 7.52
CA LEU A 104 -3.65 -8.54 6.46
C LEU A 104 -2.88 -9.85 6.58
N ARG A 105 -1.55 -9.79 6.65
CA ARG A 105 -0.70 -10.97 6.75
C ARG A 105 -1.08 -11.83 7.96
N ALA A 106 -1.24 -11.20 9.12
CA ALA A 106 -1.64 -11.88 10.34
C ALA A 106 -3.04 -12.51 10.20
N SER A 107 -4.00 -11.78 9.62
CA SER A 107 -5.37 -12.24 9.44
C SER A 107 -5.46 -13.43 8.50
N VAL A 108 -4.80 -13.36 7.33
CA VAL A 108 -4.77 -14.46 6.36
C VAL A 108 -4.20 -15.73 6.99
N LEU A 109 -3.04 -15.65 7.65
CA LEU A 109 -2.39 -16.82 8.25
C LEU A 109 -3.22 -17.39 9.41
N ARG A 110 -3.80 -16.54 10.27
CA ARG A 110 -4.61 -16.99 11.38
C ARG A 110 -5.87 -17.69 10.92
N LEU A 111 -6.61 -17.08 9.99
CA LEU A 111 -7.83 -17.67 9.44
C LEU A 111 -7.53 -18.99 8.70
N TRP A 112 -6.40 -19.07 8.00
CA TRP A 112 -5.98 -20.29 7.32
C TRP A 112 -5.65 -21.42 8.29
N ILE A 113 -4.87 -21.14 9.35
CA ILE A 113 -4.51 -22.12 10.39
C ILE A 113 -5.77 -22.63 11.09
N ASP A 114 -6.66 -21.72 11.49
CA ASP A 114 -7.88 -22.05 12.24
C ASP A 114 -8.84 -22.92 11.43
N GLU A 115 -9.00 -22.65 10.13
CA GLU A 115 -9.94 -23.36 9.25
C GLU A 115 -9.36 -24.66 8.68
N CYS A 116 -8.08 -24.67 8.31
CA CYS A 116 -7.49 -25.78 7.56
C CYS A 116 -6.76 -26.80 8.43
N GLN A 117 -6.36 -26.41 9.65
CA GLN A 117 -5.60 -27.25 10.61
C GLN A 117 -4.56 -28.16 9.92
N PRO A 118 -3.61 -27.59 9.13
CA PRO A 118 -2.68 -28.41 8.36
C PRO A 118 -1.79 -29.21 9.31
N ALA A 119 -1.78 -30.54 9.18
CA ALA A 119 -0.98 -31.43 10.03
C ALA A 119 0.53 -31.12 9.99
N ALA A 120 1.02 -30.64 8.84
CA ALA A 120 2.32 -30.01 8.69
C ALA A 120 2.19 -28.91 7.61
N PRO A 121 2.18 -27.61 7.95
CA PRO A 121 2.13 -26.56 6.94
C PRO A 121 3.40 -26.61 6.07
N ASP A 122 3.23 -26.46 4.77
CA ASP A 122 4.35 -26.30 3.84
C ASP A 122 5.04 -24.96 4.15
N LEU A 123 6.22 -25.03 4.76
CA LEU A 123 6.98 -23.84 5.16
C LEU A 123 7.41 -23.01 3.95
N ASP A 124 7.59 -23.63 2.78
CA ASP A 124 7.87 -22.89 1.55
C ASP A 124 6.66 -22.06 1.12
N GLU A 125 5.43 -22.60 1.25
CA GLU A 125 4.21 -21.85 0.95
C GLU A 125 4.03 -20.62 1.86
N VAL A 126 4.36 -20.76 3.15
CA VAL A 126 4.34 -19.63 4.10
C VAL A 126 5.44 -18.61 3.77
N MET A 127 6.64 -19.06 3.42
CA MET A 127 7.74 -18.18 3.01
C MET A 127 7.38 -17.38 1.76
N ARG A 128 6.85 -18.05 0.72
CA ARG A 128 6.41 -17.40 -0.52
C ARG A 128 5.28 -16.42 -0.30
N PHE A 129 4.36 -16.71 0.63
CA PHE A 129 3.31 -15.77 1.01
C PHE A 129 3.89 -14.50 1.66
N ASN A 130 4.84 -14.65 2.58
CA ASN A 130 5.51 -13.51 3.20
C ASN A 130 6.21 -12.65 2.15
N GLU A 131 6.93 -13.26 1.20
CA GLU A 131 7.59 -12.54 0.11
C GLU A 131 6.60 -11.80 -0.80
N ALA A 132 5.43 -12.38 -1.08
CA ALA A 132 4.39 -11.72 -1.87
C ALA A 132 3.82 -10.50 -1.14
N ILE A 133 3.61 -10.59 0.18
CA ILE A 133 3.20 -9.45 1.01
C ILE A 133 4.32 -8.40 1.07
N ASP A 134 5.56 -8.80 1.29
CA ASP A 134 6.69 -7.87 1.40
C ASP A 134 6.95 -7.14 0.07
N GLN A 135 6.75 -7.81 -1.07
CA GLN A 135 6.76 -7.15 -2.38
C GLN A 135 5.64 -6.10 -2.48
N ALA A 136 4.40 -6.45 -2.11
CA ALA A 136 3.29 -5.50 -2.14
C ALA A 136 3.56 -4.30 -1.22
N VAL A 137 4.12 -4.52 -0.03
CA VAL A 137 4.53 -3.44 0.89
C VAL A 137 5.59 -2.55 0.24
N ALA A 138 6.64 -3.14 -0.35
CA ALA A 138 7.70 -2.36 -0.99
C ALA A 138 7.17 -1.50 -2.13
N GLU A 139 6.35 -2.08 -3.01
CA GLU A 139 5.70 -1.35 -4.12
C GLU A 139 4.79 -0.22 -3.60
N SER A 140 3.99 -0.48 -2.57
CA SER A 140 3.12 0.52 -1.96
C SER A 140 3.89 1.64 -1.29
N VAL A 141 4.97 1.33 -0.57
CA VAL A 141 5.79 2.34 0.13
C VAL A 141 6.49 3.25 -0.87
N ASP A 142 7.12 2.67 -1.90
CA ASP A 142 7.80 3.42 -2.97
C ASP A 142 6.80 4.39 -3.64
N PHE A 143 5.62 3.89 -4.00
CA PHE A 143 4.59 4.66 -4.72
C PHE A 143 3.92 5.71 -3.82
N PHE A 144 3.59 5.37 -2.58
CA PHE A 144 3.07 6.32 -1.60
C PHE A 144 4.04 7.48 -1.39
N HIS A 145 5.34 7.17 -1.24
CA HIS A 145 6.36 8.17 -1.05
C HIS A 145 6.45 9.12 -2.24
N SER A 146 6.48 8.60 -3.48
CA SER A 146 6.53 9.46 -4.68
C SER A 146 5.32 10.37 -4.80
N GLU A 147 4.12 9.89 -4.46
CA GLU A 147 2.90 10.69 -4.52
C GLU A 147 2.90 11.83 -3.48
N VAL A 148 3.34 11.54 -2.25
CA VAL A 148 3.44 12.55 -1.19
C VAL A 148 4.51 13.60 -1.53
N GLU A 149 5.67 13.18 -2.04
CA GLU A 149 6.73 14.11 -2.46
C GLU A 149 6.26 15.01 -3.61
N GLN A 150 5.59 14.44 -4.63
CA GLN A 150 5.04 15.22 -5.73
C GLN A 150 4.00 16.25 -5.24
N ALA A 151 3.08 15.84 -4.36
CA ALA A 151 2.09 16.75 -3.79
C ALA A 151 2.74 17.88 -2.98
N ARG A 152 3.79 17.57 -2.21
CA ARG A 152 4.56 18.56 -1.45
C ARG A 152 5.24 19.57 -2.37
N ASP A 153 5.91 19.10 -3.42
CA ASP A 153 6.65 19.97 -4.33
C ASP A 153 5.71 20.89 -5.12
N LEU A 154 4.54 20.39 -5.53
CA LEU A 154 3.48 21.20 -6.15
C LEU A 154 2.97 22.28 -5.20
N LEU A 155 2.72 21.93 -3.93
CA LEU A 155 2.28 22.89 -2.91
C LEU A 155 3.32 23.99 -2.69
N LEU A 156 4.60 23.62 -2.55
CA LEU A 156 5.70 24.58 -2.38
C LEU A 156 5.84 25.51 -3.60
N GLY A 157 5.67 24.97 -4.81
CA GLY A 157 5.66 25.76 -6.04
C GLY A 157 4.52 26.78 -6.08
N MET A 158 3.30 26.34 -5.74
CA MET A 158 2.11 27.20 -5.71
C MET A 158 2.23 28.31 -4.66
N VAL A 159 2.57 27.95 -3.42
CA VAL A 159 2.73 28.93 -2.33
C VAL A 159 3.87 29.90 -2.63
N GLY A 160 5.01 29.42 -3.14
CA GLY A 160 6.14 30.26 -3.52
C GLY A 160 5.78 31.25 -4.64
N HIS A 161 4.95 30.82 -5.60
CA HIS A 161 4.42 31.70 -6.63
C HIS A 161 3.45 32.74 -6.06
N ASP A 162 2.47 32.31 -5.27
CA ASP A 162 1.39 33.16 -4.76
C ASP A 162 1.88 34.17 -3.73
N MET A 163 2.89 33.82 -2.93
CA MET A 163 3.52 34.76 -2.00
C MET A 163 4.42 35.80 -2.69
N ARG A 164 4.95 35.51 -3.88
CA ARG A 164 5.87 36.41 -4.59
C ARG A 164 5.22 37.75 -4.93
N SER A 165 3.98 37.72 -5.43
CA SER A 165 3.25 38.92 -5.84
C SER A 165 3.01 39.92 -4.69
N PRO A 166 2.37 39.54 -3.56
CA PRO A 166 2.14 40.46 -2.45
C PRO A 166 3.46 40.91 -1.79
N LEU A 167 4.49 40.05 -1.70
CA LEU A 167 5.80 40.46 -1.18
C LEU A 167 6.47 41.50 -2.06
N GLN A 168 6.40 41.36 -3.40
CA GLN A 168 6.90 42.37 -4.34
C GLN A 168 6.13 43.69 -4.21
N THR A 169 4.82 43.63 -4.05
CA THR A 169 4.00 44.83 -3.79
C THR A 169 4.44 45.52 -2.51
N ILE A 170 4.54 44.80 -1.39
CA ILE A 170 4.99 45.33 -0.09
C ILE A 170 6.38 45.97 -0.22
N GLN A 171 7.33 45.28 -0.86
CA GLN A 171 8.69 45.78 -1.07
C GLN A 171 8.71 47.08 -1.89
N THR A 172 7.92 47.14 -2.95
CA THR A 172 7.83 48.31 -3.82
C THR A 172 7.23 49.50 -3.07
N THR A 173 6.14 49.29 -2.33
CA THR A 173 5.51 50.33 -1.51
C THR A 173 6.43 50.82 -0.40
N ALA A 174 7.13 49.92 0.31
CA ALA A 174 8.09 50.29 1.35
C ALA A 174 9.25 51.12 0.77
N THR A 175 9.76 50.74 -0.41
CA THR A 175 10.83 51.50 -1.11
C THR A 175 10.36 52.89 -1.52
N TYR A 176 9.11 53.04 -1.93
CA TYR A 176 8.52 54.34 -2.28
C TYR A 176 8.34 55.23 -1.05
N LEU A 177 7.85 54.69 0.07
CA LEU A 177 7.63 55.43 1.32
C LEU A 177 8.92 55.82 2.06
N ALA A 178 10.03 55.12 1.81
CA ALA A 178 11.33 55.43 2.41
C ALA A 178 12.08 56.57 1.68
N ARG A 179 11.49 57.18 0.66
CA ARG A 179 11.99 58.37 -0.04
C ARG A 179 11.28 59.62 0.45
#